data_AF-A0A352JR80-F1
#
_entry.id   AF-A0A352JR80-F1
#
_cell.length_a   1.000
_cell.length_b   1.000
_cell.length_c   1.000
_cell.angle_alpha   90.00
_cell.angle_beta   90.00
_cell.angle_gamma   90.00
#
_symmetry.space_group_name_H-M   'P 1'
#
loop_
_entity.id
_entity.type
_entity.pdbx_description
1 polymer ?
#
loop_
_entity_poly.entity_id
_entity_poly.type
_entity_poly.pdbx_seq_one_letter_code
_entity_poly.pdbx_strand_id
1 'polypeptide(L)'
;MTPLFINVIIAAAIAAYAPVQSGVMFNHAAHIGDRGVECQTCHNVAQSTSAQDHNIPGHDVCSQCHSVENAPQDCRLCHKNPENPTGVALPHQELIFSHKGH
;
A
#
# COMPACT_ATOMS: atom_id res chain seq x y z
N MET A 1 19.16 -7.70 -39.89
CA MET A 1 17.88 -8.21 -39.35
C MET A 1 17.88 -8.40 -37.82
N THR A 2 18.77 -7.77 -37.03
CA THR A 2 18.87 -8.09 -35.58
C THR A 2 19.05 -6.94 -34.56
N PRO A 3 19.06 -5.62 -34.88
CA PRO A 3 19.08 -4.60 -33.83
C PRO A 3 17.68 -4.26 -33.30
N LEU A 4 16.61 -4.47 -34.08
CA LEU A 4 15.24 -4.16 -33.64
C LEU A 4 14.74 -5.14 -32.57
N PHE A 5 15.06 -6.42 -32.70
CA PHE A 5 14.60 -7.46 -31.76
C PHE A 5 15.20 -7.32 -30.37
N ILE A 6 16.47 -6.92 -30.25
CA ILE A 6 17.13 -6.71 -28.95
C ILE A 6 16.49 -5.54 -28.20
N ASN A 7 16.21 -4.44 -28.90
CA ASN A 7 15.55 -3.27 -28.29
C ASN A 7 14.10 -3.57 -27.86
N VAL A 8 13.39 -4.43 -28.61
CA VAL A 8 12.03 -4.86 -28.26
C VAL A 8 12.02 -5.77 -27.03
N ILE A 9 12.98 -6.68 -26.90
CA ILE A 9 13.11 -7.57 -25.71
C ILE A 9 13.42 -6.74 -24.46
N ILE A 10 14.30 -5.74 -24.56
CA ILE A 10 14.65 -4.86 -23.43
C ILE A 10 13.45 -3.99 -23.03
N ALA A 11 12.75 -3.39 -24.00
CA ALA A 11 11.54 -2.60 -23.71
C ALA A 11 10.43 -3.44 -23.03
N ALA A 12 10.26 -4.70 -23.46
CA ALA A 12 9.31 -5.63 -22.84
C ALA A 12 9.70 -6.01 -21.40
N ALA A 13 10.99 -6.16 -21.11
CA ALA A 13 11.48 -6.46 -19.76
C ALA A 13 11.26 -5.28 -18.79
N ILE A 14 11.39 -4.04 -19.25
CA ILE A 14 11.17 -2.84 -18.42
C ILE A 14 9.68 -2.66 -18.09
N ALA A 15 8.77 -3.00 -19.02
CA ALA A 15 7.33 -2.91 -18.80
C ALA A 15 6.80 -3.91 -17.74
N ALA A 16 7.49 -5.05 -17.53
CA ALA A 16 7.08 -6.07 -16.56
C ALA A 16 7.33 -5.67 -15.10
N TYR A 17 8.19 -4.68 -14.84
CA TYR A 17 8.50 -4.17 -13.50
C TYR A 17 7.81 -2.80 -13.29
N ALA A 18 6.48 -2.77 -13.33
CA ALA A 18 5.75 -1.57 -12.96
C ALA A 18 5.85 -1.34 -11.44
N PRO A 19 6.32 -0.16 -10.98
CA PRO A 19 6.44 0.13 -9.55
C PRO A 19 5.06 0.20 -8.88
N VAL A 20 4.96 -0.33 -7.66
CA VAL A 20 3.77 -0.21 -6.79
C VAL A 20 3.34 1.26 -6.71
N GLN A 21 2.15 1.55 -7.22
CA GLN A 21 1.57 2.89 -7.14
C GLN A 21 0.69 3.00 -5.91
N SER A 22 0.99 3.97 -5.06
CA SER A 22 0.11 4.38 -3.98
C SER A 22 -0.61 5.67 -4.35
N GLY A 23 -1.94 5.63 -4.37
CA GLY A 23 -2.78 6.83 -4.41
C GLY A 23 -2.84 7.58 -3.07
N VAL A 24 -2.27 7.02 -2.01
CA VAL A 24 -2.24 7.56 -0.65
C VAL A 24 -0.83 8.06 -0.29
N MET A 25 -0.76 9.17 0.42
CA MET A 25 0.44 9.70 1.06
C MET A 25 0.42 9.30 2.53
N PHE A 26 1.50 8.70 3.02
CA PHE A 26 1.60 8.30 4.41
C PHE A 26 3.03 8.47 4.92
N ASN A 27 3.18 9.01 6.12
CA ASN A 27 4.46 9.18 6.79
C ASN A 27 4.49 8.32 8.06
N HIS A 28 5.16 7.16 7.99
CA HIS A 28 5.31 6.25 9.13
C HIS A 28 5.97 6.93 10.34
N ALA A 29 7.05 7.70 10.12
CA ALA A 29 7.83 8.30 11.20
C ALA A 29 7.01 9.31 12.02
N ALA A 30 6.14 10.08 11.37
CA ALA A 30 5.26 11.01 12.06
C ALA A 30 4.25 10.28 12.99
N HIS A 31 3.81 9.07 12.62
CA HIS A 31 2.83 8.33 13.42
C HIS A 31 3.50 7.61 14.60
N ILE A 32 4.58 6.87 14.35
CA ILE A 32 5.23 6.07 15.42
C ILE A 32 6.19 6.91 16.27
N GLY A 33 6.87 7.89 15.67
CA GLY A 33 7.89 8.69 16.35
C GLY A 33 7.27 9.86 17.09
N ASP A 34 6.58 10.75 16.36
CA ASP A 34 6.09 12.01 16.94
C ASP A 34 4.80 11.82 17.75
N ARG A 35 3.97 10.84 17.39
CA ARG A 35 2.66 10.59 18.00
C ARG A 35 2.59 9.33 18.85
N GLY A 36 3.63 8.50 18.85
CA GLY A 36 3.70 7.29 19.67
C GLY A 36 2.57 6.29 19.40
N VAL A 37 2.10 6.20 18.15
CA VAL A 37 1.10 5.20 17.75
C VAL A 37 1.75 3.82 17.72
N GLU A 38 1.15 2.87 18.43
CA GLU A 38 1.63 1.50 18.50
C GLU A 38 1.43 0.76 17.17
N CYS A 39 2.34 -0.17 16.86
CA CYS A 39 2.32 -0.90 15.59
C CYS A 39 1.00 -1.64 15.36
N GLN A 40 0.42 -2.21 16.43
CA GLN A 40 -0.80 -3.02 16.37
C GLN A 40 -2.06 -2.18 16.13
N THR A 41 -1.97 -0.86 16.30
CA THR A 41 -3.06 0.04 15.95
C THR A 41 -3.34 0.02 14.46
N CYS A 42 -2.30 -0.14 13.64
CA CYS A 42 -2.44 -0.19 12.17
C CYS A 42 -2.30 -1.60 11.60
N HIS A 43 -1.43 -2.43 12.16
CA HIS A 43 -1.10 -3.75 11.62
C HIS A 43 -1.70 -4.87 12.49
N ASN A 44 -2.70 -5.58 11.97
CA ASN A 44 -3.30 -6.74 12.64
C ASN A 44 -2.61 -8.06 12.23
N VAL A 45 -1.31 -8.15 12.47
CA VAL A 45 -0.51 -9.34 12.09
C VAL A 45 -0.88 -10.61 12.85
N ALA A 46 -1.50 -10.47 14.03
CA ALA A 46 -1.90 -11.60 14.86
C ALA A 46 -2.98 -12.48 14.22
N GLN A 47 -3.75 -11.92 13.28
CA GLN A 47 -4.76 -12.66 12.52
C GLN A 47 -4.30 -13.08 11.13
N SER A 48 -3.06 -12.74 10.74
CA SER A 48 -2.52 -13.11 9.44
C SER A 48 -2.28 -14.60 9.37
N THR A 49 -2.78 -15.22 8.31
CA THR A 49 -2.59 -16.63 8.01
C THR A 49 -1.69 -16.85 6.81
N SER A 50 -1.52 -15.83 5.95
CA SER A 50 -0.70 -15.92 4.75
C SER A 50 -0.04 -14.61 4.35
N ALA A 51 1.04 -14.69 3.56
CA ALA A 51 1.70 -13.51 2.99
C ALA A 51 0.78 -12.69 2.07
N GLN A 52 -0.27 -13.31 1.51
CA GLN A 52 -1.29 -12.62 0.69
C GLN A 52 -2.20 -11.69 1.50
N ASP A 53 -2.20 -11.78 2.84
CA ASP A 53 -3.03 -10.89 3.67
C ASP A 53 -2.52 -9.44 3.64
N HIS A 54 -1.26 -9.25 3.24
CA HIS A 54 -0.49 -8.00 3.15
C HIS A 54 -0.36 -7.20 4.47
N ASN A 55 -1.27 -7.38 5.42
CA ASN A 55 -1.34 -6.69 6.71
C ASN A 55 -1.24 -5.17 6.60
N ILE A 56 -1.56 -4.58 5.45
CA ILE A 56 -1.59 -3.14 5.25
C ILE A 56 -2.98 -2.62 5.67
N PRO A 57 -3.05 -1.56 6.50
CA PRO A 57 -4.32 -1.01 6.97
C PRO A 57 -5.21 -0.51 5.82
N GLY A 58 -6.52 -0.73 5.97
CA GLY A 58 -7.54 -0.14 5.12
C GLY A 58 -7.89 1.29 5.52
N HIS A 59 -8.80 1.89 4.75
CA HIS A 59 -9.33 3.25 4.98
C HIS A 59 -9.99 3.41 6.36
N ASP A 60 -10.64 2.36 6.84
CA ASP A 60 -11.32 2.28 8.13
C ASP A 60 -10.37 2.50 9.30
N VAL A 61 -9.16 1.95 9.24
CA VAL A 61 -8.12 2.14 10.28
C VAL A 61 -7.71 3.60 10.38
N CYS A 62 -7.46 4.26 9.24
CA CYS A 62 -7.11 5.69 9.23
C CYS A 62 -8.23 6.55 9.80
N SER A 63 -9.48 6.19 9.51
CA SER A 63 -10.69 6.92 9.90
C SER A 63 -10.98 6.85 11.40
N GLN A 64 -10.36 5.91 12.14
CA GLN A 64 -10.48 5.83 13.60
C GLN A 64 -9.88 7.06 14.30
N CYS A 65 -8.87 7.70 13.69
CA CYS A 65 -8.25 8.92 14.21
C CYS A 65 -8.49 10.14 13.32
N HIS A 66 -8.42 9.96 11.99
CA HIS A 66 -8.68 11.01 11.01
C HIS A 66 -10.16 10.97 10.59
N SER A 67 -11.04 11.32 11.53
CA SER A 67 -12.49 11.19 11.37
C SER A 67 -13.03 12.12 10.30
N VAL A 68 -13.90 11.59 9.41
CA VAL A 68 -14.42 12.27 8.21
C VAL A 68 -15.62 13.20 8.49
N GLU A 69 -16.04 13.32 9.74
CA GLU A 69 -17.40 13.79 10.05
C GLU A 69 -17.51 15.21 10.60
N ASN A 70 -16.41 15.91 10.93
CA ASN A 70 -16.49 17.22 11.63
C ASN A 70 -15.56 18.35 11.12
N ALA A 71 -15.09 18.28 9.88
CA ALA A 71 -14.36 19.36 9.18
C ALA A 71 -14.55 19.14 7.67
N PRO A 72 -14.32 20.11 6.75
CA PRO A 72 -14.33 19.78 5.34
C PRO A 72 -13.17 18.81 5.11
N GLN A 73 -13.49 17.54 4.93
CA GLN A 73 -12.50 16.49 4.78
C GLN A 73 -11.90 16.64 3.41
N ASP A 74 -10.79 17.34 3.41
CA ASP A 74 -9.98 17.44 2.24
C ASP A 74 -9.41 16.04 1.99
N CYS A 75 -9.96 15.32 1.00
CA CYS A 75 -9.44 14.05 0.55
C CYS A 75 -7.91 14.11 0.32
N ARG A 76 -7.35 15.31 0.11
CA ARG A 76 -5.92 15.59 -0.02
C ARG A 76 -5.10 15.32 1.23
N LEU A 77 -5.73 15.19 2.40
CA LEU A 77 -5.02 14.82 3.64
C LEU A 77 -4.33 13.45 3.47
N CYS A 78 -5.02 12.52 2.80
CA CYS A 78 -4.55 11.17 2.59
C CYS A 78 -4.25 10.90 1.11
N HIS A 79 -5.11 11.34 0.18
CA HIS A 79 -5.01 11.00 -1.23
C HIS A 79 -4.18 12.02 -2.02
N LYS A 80 -3.29 11.51 -2.88
CA LYS A 80 -2.56 12.34 -3.86
C LYS A 80 -3.50 13.01 -4.86
N ASN A 81 -4.60 12.34 -5.19
CA ASN A 81 -5.66 12.88 -6.04
C ASN A 81 -7.00 12.87 -5.28
N PRO A 82 -7.50 14.04 -4.85
CA PRO A 82 -8.76 14.13 -4.11
C PRO A 82 -10.02 14.00 -4.97
N GLU A 83 -9.94 14.30 -6.25
CA GLU A 83 -11.08 14.22 -7.19
C GLU A 83 -11.33 12.77 -7.63
N ASN A 84 -10.29 11.94 -7.59
CA ASN A 84 -10.35 10.51 -7.86
C ASN A 84 -9.44 9.73 -6.89
N PRO A 85 -9.88 9.55 -5.63
CA PRO A 85 -9.08 8.91 -4.59
C PRO A 85 -8.89 7.42 -4.89
N THR A 86 -7.63 7.01 -5.00
CA THR A 86 -7.24 5.60 -5.16
C THR A 86 -6.45 5.12 -3.95
N GLY A 87 -6.56 3.82 -3.66
CA GLY A 87 -5.83 3.16 -2.58
C GLY A 87 -4.41 2.76 -2.96
N VAL A 88 -3.82 1.87 -2.17
CA VAL A 88 -2.53 1.24 -2.47
C VAL A 88 -2.79 0.01 -3.35
N ALA A 89 -2.21 -0.02 -4.55
CA ALA A 89 -2.27 -1.22 -5.41
C ALA A 89 -1.19 -2.21 -4.95
N LEU A 90 -1.58 -3.25 -4.22
CA LEU A 90 -0.65 -4.25 -3.70
C LEU A 90 -0.40 -5.36 -4.75
N PRO A 91 0.86 -5.72 -5.03
CA PRO A 91 1.17 -6.78 -5.97
C PRO A 91 0.80 -8.14 -5.34
N HIS A 92 0.37 -9.08 -6.18
CA HIS A 92 0.14 -10.45 -5.76
C HIS A 92 1.44 -11.06 -5.20
N GLN A 93 1.39 -11.57 -3.98
CA GLN A 93 2.53 -12.25 -3.37
C GLN A 93 2.54 -13.71 -3.85
N GLU A 94 3.62 -14.11 -4.52
CA GLU A 94 3.84 -15.50 -4.93
C GLU A 94 4.31 -16.41 -3.78
N LEU A 95 4.66 -15.83 -2.62
CA LEU A 95 5.12 -16.58 -1.47
C LEU A 95 3.97 -17.33 -0.80
N ILE A 96 3.99 -18.66 -0.87
CA ILE A 96 3.07 -19.52 -0.11
C ILE A 96 3.71 -19.82 1.24
N PHE A 97 3.50 -18.93 2.21
CA PHE A 97 3.91 -19.11 3.60
C PHE A 97 2.68 -19.13 4.50
N SER A 98 2.38 -20.30 5.07
CA SER A 98 1.21 -20.52 5.94
C SER A 98 1.61 -20.40 7.41
N HIS A 99 1.01 -19.45 8.12
CA HIS A 99 1.18 -19.30 9.57
C HIS A 99 0.51 -20.43 10.35
N LYS A 100 -0.33 -21.27 9.73
CA LYS A 100 -0.91 -22.47 10.38
C LYS A 100 0.10 -23.62 10.50
N GLY A 101 1.20 -23.56 9.74
CA GLY A 101 2.25 -24.59 9.71
C GLY A 101 3.43 -24.35 10.66
N HIS A 102 3.43 -23.23 11.39
CA HIS A 102 4.46 -22.80 12.34
C HIS A 102 3.80 -22.30 13.63
#